data_AF-A0A2E0URE7-F1
#
_entry.id   AF-A0A2E0URE7-F1
#
_cell.length_a   1.000
_cell.length_b   1.000
_cell.length_c   1.000
_cell.angle_alpha   90.00
_cell.angle_beta   90.00
_cell.angle_gamma   90.00
#
_symmetry.space_group_name_H-M   'P 1'
#
loop_
_entity.id
_entity.type
_entity.pdbx_description
1 polymer ?
#
loop_
_entity_poly.entity_id
_entity_poly.type
_entity_poly.pdbx_seq_one_letter_code
_entity_poly.pdbx_strand_id
1 'polypeptide(L)'
;MKGLLTFKWILTTILVLIGVGVMVRLGIWQLDRLKWRQSFNEHYLAQINAPAVDLNIDVQDSNLVDMEYREILVNGVYDFKNEVYLQNQVYDGLPGYHVLTPLIINNGESAVIVNRGWIPLDFSESEIKEFQPQGNVSISGVIRLGLVDTTFKNGLGTLEDDGTIRYWKYINLEKLSEQIPYKIESIYIEKTANENERYPVPAFKEIEITQGPHLGYAIQWFFFAALLGGGYPAFIRKTLGEKKQNQQENKGE
;
A
#
# COMPACT_ATOMS: atom_id res chain seq x y z
N MET A 1 48.20 -26.42 14.65
CA MET A 1 47.56 -25.18 14.15
C MET A 1 47.61 -25.01 12.62
N LYS A 2 48.53 -25.65 11.88
CA LYS A 2 48.70 -25.47 10.41
C LYS A 2 47.54 -25.96 9.51
N GLY A 3 46.55 -26.70 10.03
CA GLY A 3 45.46 -27.26 9.22
C GLY A 3 44.24 -26.35 9.00
N LEU A 4 44.04 -25.33 9.84
CA LEU A 4 42.87 -24.42 9.80
C LEU A 4 43.07 -23.18 8.92
N LEU A 5 44.32 -22.88 8.56
CA LEU A 5 44.71 -21.72 7.75
C LEU A 5 44.85 -22.05 6.25
N THR A 6 44.39 -23.21 5.80
CA THR A 6 44.30 -23.49 4.37
C THR A 6 43.21 -22.60 3.75
N PHE A 7 43.49 -22.04 2.58
CA PHE A 7 42.60 -21.10 1.85
C PHE A 7 41.13 -21.56 1.82
N LYS A 8 40.90 -22.87 1.65
CA LYS A 8 39.57 -23.49 1.67
C LYS A 8 38.81 -23.28 2.99
N TRP A 9 39.45 -23.41 4.15
CA TRP A 9 38.81 -23.23 5.46
C TRP A 9 38.56 -21.76 5.78
N ILE A 10 39.47 -20.87 5.37
CA ILE A 10 39.29 -19.42 5.49
C ILE A 10 38.08 -18.98 4.65
N LEU A 11 38.04 -19.38 3.38
CA LEU A 11 36.94 -19.07 2.48
C LEU A 11 35.61 -19.60 2.99
N THR A 12 35.58 -20.87 3.45
CA THR A 12 34.36 -21.47 4.02
C THR A 12 33.88 -20.72 5.26
N THR A 13 34.79 -20.32 6.14
CA THR A 13 34.45 -19.56 7.35
C THR A 13 33.89 -18.19 7.00
N ILE A 14 34.47 -17.50 6.03
CA ILE A 14 33.96 -16.21 5.54
C ILE A 14 32.54 -16.38 4.97
N LEU A 15 32.31 -17.40 4.14
CA LEU A 15 30.99 -17.67 3.58
C LEU A 15 29.95 -17.99 4.67
N VAL A 16 30.33 -18.75 5.70
CA VAL A 16 29.46 -19.01 6.85
C VAL A 16 29.11 -17.72 7.59
N LEU A 17 30.09 -16.86 7.85
CA LEU A 17 29.85 -15.57 8.52
C LEU A 17 28.94 -14.66 7.70
N ILE A 18 29.14 -14.61 6.38
CA ILE A 18 28.24 -13.89 5.47
C ILE A 18 26.83 -14.48 5.54
N GLY A 19 26.70 -15.80 5.46
CA GLY A 19 25.41 -16.49 5.53
C GLY A 19 24.66 -16.19 6.83
N VAL A 20 25.34 -16.25 7.98
CA VAL A 20 24.80 -15.86 9.28
C VAL A 20 24.37 -14.40 9.28
N GLY A 21 25.21 -13.49 8.78
CA GLY A 21 24.90 -12.07 8.69
C GLY A 21 23.65 -11.79 7.85
N VAL A 22 23.51 -12.45 6.71
CA VAL A 22 22.32 -12.36 5.84
C VAL A 22 21.08 -12.88 6.57
N MET A 23 21.15 -14.05 7.21
CA MET A 23 20.01 -14.61 7.94
C MET A 23 19.56 -13.71 9.10
N VAL A 24 20.50 -13.16 9.88
CA VAL A 24 20.18 -12.17 10.93
C VAL A 24 19.53 -10.94 10.34
N ARG A 25 20.06 -10.41 9.22
CA ARG A 25 19.49 -9.23 8.55
C ARG A 25 18.06 -9.48 8.06
N LEU A 26 17.78 -10.67 7.54
CA LEU A 26 16.45 -11.10 7.13
C LEU A 26 15.50 -11.24 8.33
N GLY A 27 15.97 -11.76 9.45
CA GLY A 27 15.19 -11.83 10.70
C GLY A 27 14.81 -10.43 11.19
N ILE A 28 15.75 -9.47 11.20
CA ILE A 28 15.48 -8.07 11.55
C ILE A 28 14.46 -7.45 10.58
N TRP A 29 14.64 -7.66 9.28
CA TRP A 29 13.70 -7.14 8.27
C TRP A 29 12.27 -7.67 8.48
N GLN A 30 12.10 -8.95 8.85
CA GLN A 30 10.78 -9.50 9.18
C GLN A 30 10.17 -8.83 10.42
N LEU A 31 10.96 -8.52 11.45
CA LEU A 31 10.47 -7.77 12.62
C LEU A 31 10.09 -6.34 12.28
N ASP A 32 10.86 -5.66 11.43
CA ASP A 32 10.52 -4.32 10.96
C ASP A 32 9.19 -4.35 10.18
N ARG A 33 9.01 -5.36 9.31
CA ARG A 33 7.77 -5.54 8.55
C ARG A 33 6.57 -5.82 9.46
N LEU A 34 6.76 -6.62 10.52
CA LEU A 34 5.74 -6.88 11.53
C LEU A 34 5.33 -5.57 12.23
N LYS A 35 6.28 -4.77 12.70
CA LYS A 35 6.01 -3.49 13.36
C LYS A 35 5.24 -2.54 12.44
N TRP A 36 5.68 -2.40 11.20
CA TRP A 36 4.98 -1.59 10.20
C TRP A 36 3.52 -2.04 10.03
N ARG A 37 3.30 -3.36 9.95
CA ARG A 37 1.95 -3.93 9.81
C ARG A 37 1.10 -3.69 11.05
N GLN A 38 1.68 -3.79 12.25
CA GLN A 38 0.99 -3.50 13.51
C GLN A 38 0.57 -2.04 13.57
N SER A 39 1.48 -1.09 13.30
CA SER A 39 1.15 0.34 13.29
C SER A 39 0.08 0.69 12.25
N PHE A 40 0.14 0.09 11.06
CA PHE A 40 -0.91 0.24 10.05
C PHE A 40 -2.27 -0.26 10.58
N ASN A 41 -2.31 -1.46 11.16
CA ASN A 41 -3.55 -2.03 11.69
C ASN A 41 -4.12 -1.20 12.85
N GLU A 42 -3.26 -0.73 13.75
CA GLU A 42 -3.67 0.14 14.87
C GLU A 42 -4.28 1.44 14.36
N HIS A 43 -3.64 2.10 13.39
CA HIS A 43 -4.18 3.30 12.75
C HIS A 43 -5.50 3.01 12.04
N TYR A 44 -5.55 1.99 11.18
CA TYR A 44 -6.75 1.59 10.45
C TYR A 44 -7.92 1.32 11.40
N LEU A 45 -7.70 0.51 12.45
CA LEU A 45 -8.72 0.19 13.44
C LEU A 45 -9.17 1.44 14.21
N ALA A 46 -8.27 2.37 14.53
CA ALA A 46 -8.66 3.61 15.20
C ALA A 46 -9.58 4.46 14.31
N GLN A 47 -9.33 4.51 13.00
CA GLN A 47 -10.10 5.34 12.06
C GLN A 47 -11.46 4.76 11.73
N ILE A 48 -11.57 3.44 11.48
CA ILE A 48 -12.86 2.82 11.16
C ILE A 48 -13.81 2.75 12.36
N ASN A 49 -13.29 2.82 13.58
CA ASN A 49 -14.11 2.83 14.81
C ASN A 49 -14.39 4.25 15.33
N ALA A 50 -13.77 5.28 14.74
CA ALA A 50 -14.04 6.67 15.10
C ALA A 50 -15.37 7.13 14.48
N PRO A 51 -16.08 8.08 15.11
CA PRO A 51 -17.31 8.64 14.54
C PRO A 51 -17.05 9.23 13.14
N ALA A 52 -18.03 9.16 12.25
CA ALA A 52 -17.93 9.77 10.92
C ALA A 52 -17.65 11.28 11.02
N VAL A 53 -16.86 11.80 10.07
CA VAL A 53 -16.57 13.24 9.92
C VAL A 53 -17.62 13.87 9.02
N ASP A 54 -18.21 14.99 9.42
CA ASP A 54 -19.03 15.80 8.52
C ASP A 54 -18.15 16.87 7.86
N LEU A 55 -17.84 16.70 6.57
CA LEU A 55 -16.97 17.61 5.83
C LEU A 55 -17.59 19.00 5.65
N ASN A 56 -18.90 19.17 5.82
CA ASN A 56 -19.53 20.49 5.77
C ASN A 56 -19.37 21.28 7.08
N ILE A 57 -18.96 20.63 8.19
CA ILE A 57 -18.92 21.22 9.53
C ILE A 57 -17.52 21.15 10.17
N ASP A 58 -16.83 20.01 10.08
CA ASP A 58 -15.69 19.65 10.94
C ASP A 58 -14.31 20.08 10.40
N VAL A 59 -14.27 20.78 9.26
CA VAL A 59 -13.03 20.98 8.47
C VAL A 59 -12.16 22.14 8.95
N GLN A 60 -12.71 23.07 9.75
CA GLN A 60 -12.02 24.34 10.03
C GLN A 60 -10.67 24.18 10.77
N ASP A 61 -10.44 23.08 11.50
CA ASP A 61 -9.20 22.85 12.28
C ASP A 61 -8.63 21.42 12.18
N SER A 62 -9.20 20.56 11.32
CA SER A 62 -8.87 19.13 11.28
C SER A 62 -7.89 18.78 10.15
N ASN A 63 -6.78 18.11 10.46
CA ASN A 63 -5.90 17.54 9.43
C ASN A 63 -6.52 16.27 8.84
N LEU A 64 -7.29 16.41 7.75
CA LEU A 64 -7.97 15.30 7.07
C LEU A 64 -7.02 14.19 6.59
N VAL A 65 -5.74 14.51 6.36
CA VAL A 65 -4.74 13.53 5.91
C VAL A 65 -4.50 12.45 6.97
N ASP A 66 -4.56 12.81 8.25
CA ASP A 66 -4.36 11.87 9.37
C ASP A 66 -5.61 11.00 9.62
N MET A 67 -6.68 11.20 8.85
CA MET A 67 -7.96 10.50 8.96
C MET A 67 -8.22 9.53 7.80
N GLU A 68 -7.18 9.12 7.07
CA GLU A 68 -7.33 8.06 6.06
C GLU A 68 -8.08 6.86 6.68
N TYR A 69 -9.00 6.26 5.93
CA TYR A 69 -9.91 5.17 6.35
C TYR A 69 -11.08 5.56 7.25
N ARG A 70 -11.15 6.79 7.75
CA ARG A 70 -12.30 7.24 8.54
C ARG A 70 -13.54 7.43 7.67
N GLU A 71 -14.70 7.11 8.23
CA GLU A 71 -15.98 7.40 7.58
C GLU A 71 -16.18 8.91 7.46
N ILE A 72 -16.74 9.33 6.32
CA ILE A 72 -16.99 10.73 6.01
C ILE A 72 -18.38 10.90 5.39
N LEU A 73 -19.03 11.98 5.79
CA LEU A 73 -20.30 12.47 5.26
C LEU A 73 -20.05 13.83 4.63
N VAL A 74 -20.60 14.05 3.44
CA VAL A 74 -20.51 15.33 2.76
C VAL A 74 -21.73 15.57 1.88
N ASN A 75 -22.23 16.80 1.92
CA ASN A 75 -23.29 17.29 1.06
C ASN A 75 -22.73 18.29 0.06
N GLY A 76 -23.17 18.19 -1.20
CA GLY A 76 -22.72 19.07 -2.26
C GLY A 76 -23.35 18.77 -3.61
N VAL A 77 -22.86 19.44 -4.65
CA VAL A 77 -23.32 19.26 -6.04
C VAL A 77 -22.16 18.76 -6.88
N TYR A 78 -22.38 17.69 -7.66
CA TYR A 78 -21.35 17.18 -8.54
C TYR A 78 -21.07 18.11 -9.71
N ASP A 79 -19.78 18.28 -10.03
CA ASP A 79 -19.32 18.94 -11.24
C ASP A 79 -18.92 17.91 -12.29
N PHE A 80 -19.91 17.45 -13.06
CA PHE A 80 -19.70 16.47 -14.13
C PHE A 80 -18.90 17.02 -15.32
N LYS A 81 -18.68 18.34 -15.41
CA LYS A 81 -17.85 18.93 -16.47
C LYS A 81 -16.38 18.61 -16.24
N ASN A 82 -15.96 18.53 -14.97
CA ASN A 82 -14.59 18.20 -14.57
C ASN A 82 -14.46 16.74 -14.08
N GLU A 83 -15.37 15.86 -14.50
CA GLU A 83 -15.28 14.43 -14.25
C GLU A 83 -14.10 13.81 -15.01
N VAL A 84 -13.31 13.01 -14.32
CA VAL A 84 -12.16 12.29 -14.88
C VAL A 84 -12.25 10.81 -14.55
N TYR A 85 -11.46 10.01 -15.24
CA TYR A 85 -11.49 8.56 -15.13
C TYR A 85 -10.14 8.01 -14.68
N LEU A 86 -10.15 7.12 -13.69
CA LEU A 86 -8.99 6.32 -13.35
C LEU A 86 -8.98 5.07 -14.23
N GLN A 87 -7.96 4.92 -15.06
CA GLN A 87 -7.86 3.82 -16.04
C GLN A 87 -7.24 2.55 -15.46
N ASN A 88 -7.29 1.47 -16.25
CA ASN A 88 -6.77 0.15 -15.90
C ASN A 88 -7.37 -0.44 -14.62
N GLN A 89 -8.65 -0.15 -14.36
CA GLN A 89 -9.37 -0.75 -13.24
C GLN A 89 -10.02 -2.05 -13.70
N VAL A 90 -10.06 -3.03 -12.81
CA VAL A 90 -10.68 -4.33 -13.09
C VAL A 90 -11.67 -4.63 -11.97
N TYR A 91 -12.90 -4.93 -12.35
CA TYR A 91 -13.95 -5.39 -11.43
C TYR A 91 -14.55 -6.67 -11.99
N ASP A 92 -14.61 -7.71 -11.15
CA ASP A 92 -15.14 -9.03 -11.51
C ASP A 92 -14.57 -9.60 -12.83
N GLY A 93 -13.26 -9.41 -13.05
CA GLY A 93 -12.56 -9.87 -14.25
C GLY A 93 -12.76 -9.02 -15.50
N LEU A 94 -13.57 -7.97 -15.46
CA LEU A 94 -13.83 -7.06 -16.57
C LEU A 94 -13.00 -5.77 -16.46
N PRO A 95 -12.40 -5.29 -17.56
CA PRO A 95 -11.69 -4.02 -17.58
C PRO A 95 -12.66 -2.84 -17.57
N GLY A 96 -12.23 -1.74 -16.97
CA GLY A 96 -13.01 -0.51 -16.93
C GLY A 96 -12.28 0.65 -16.24
N TYR A 97 -13.07 1.59 -15.76
CA TYR A 97 -12.61 2.84 -15.17
C TYR A 97 -13.23 3.06 -13.80
N HIS A 98 -12.52 3.70 -12.88
CA HIS A 98 -13.22 4.39 -11.78
C HIS A 98 -13.59 5.80 -12.21
N VAL A 99 -14.80 6.22 -11.88
CA VAL A 99 -15.32 7.56 -12.15
C VAL A 99 -14.99 8.47 -10.97
N LEU A 100 -14.16 9.48 -11.22
CA LEU A 100 -13.76 10.48 -10.24
C LEU A 100 -14.45 11.80 -10.58
N THR A 101 -15.37 12.23 -9.72
CA THR A 101 -16.15 13.45 -9.96
C THR A 101 -15.92 14.42 -8.80
N PRO A 102 -15.53 15.68 -9.07
CA PRO A 102 -15.51 16.69 -8.02
C PRO A 102 -16.91 16.94 -7.47
N LEU A 103 -17.02 16.97 -6.14
CA LEU A 103 -18.22 17.37 -5.43
C LEU A 103 -17.98 18.77 -4.86
N ILE A 104 -18.71 19.75 -5.39
CA ILE A 104 -18.65 21.14 -4.95
C ILE A 104 -19.33 21.27 -3.59
N ILE A 105 -18.62 21.85 -2.63
CA ILE A 105 -19.05 22.01 -1.24
C ILE A 105 -18.90 23.48 -0.81
N ASN A 106 -19.35 23.81 0.41
CA ASN A 106 -19.17 25.12 1.03
C ASN A 106 -19.60 26.29 0.11
N ASN A 107 -20.78 26.16 -0.51
CA ASN A 107 -21.34 27.14 -1.44
C ASN A 107 -20.46 27.48 -2.67
N GLY A 108 -19.56 26.58 -3.07
CA GLY A 108 -18.71 26.77 -4.25
C GLY A 108 -17.26 27.16 -3.95
N GLU A 109 -16.87 27.28 -2.68
CA GLU A 109 -15.52 27.69 -2.29
C GLU A 109 -14.48 26.57 -2.44
N SER A 110 -14.87 25.32 -2.23
CA SER A 110 -14.00 24.16 -2.38
C SER A 110 -14.75 22.95 -2.93
N ALA A 111 -14.00 21.91 -3.28
CA ALA A 111 -14.52 20.63 -3.69
C ALA A 111 -13.73 19.48 -3.09
N VAL A 112 -14.36 18.33 -2.98
CA VAL A 112 -13.70 17.07 -2.68
C VAL A 112 -13.86 16.11 -3.86
N ILE A 113 -12.81 15.40 -4.22
CA ILE A 113 -12.92 14.37 -5.27
C ILE A 113 -13.63 13.17 -4.70
N VAL A 114 -14.68 12.71 -5.39
CA VAL A 114 -15.38 11.48 -5.03
C VAL A 114 -15.09 10.43 -6.09
N ASN A 115 -14.46 9.34 -5.67
CA ASN A 115 -14.45 8.11 -6.43
C ASN A 115 -15.83 7.45 -6.28
N ARG A 116 -16.65 7.59 -7.32
CA ARG A 116 -18.03 7.10 -7.35
C ARG A 116 -18.11 5.59 -7.58
N GLY A 117 -17.03 4.97 -8.05
CA GLY A 117 -16.94 3.55 -8.33
C GLY A 117 -16.56 3.23 -9.78
N TRP A 118 -16.56 1.94 -10.08
CA TRP A 118 -16.18 1.34 -11.34
C TRP A 118 -17.32 1.33 -12.37
N ILE A 119 -16.97 1.58 -13.62
CA ILE A 119 -17.81 1.37 -14.80
C ILE A 119 -17.07 0.51 -15.83
N PRO A 120 -17.78 -0.29 -16.64
CA PRO A 120 -17.20 -1.05 -17.74
C PRO A 120 -16.52 -0.16 -18.79
N LEU A 121 -15.49 -0.70 -19.45
CA LEU A 121 -14.74 -0.04 -20.52
C LEU A 121 -15.59 0.29 -21.75
N ASP A 122 -16.64 -0.49 -22.01
CA ASP A 122 -17.50 -0.41 -23.19
C ASP A 122 -18.68 0.57 -23.04
N PHE A 123 -18.85 1.18 -21.86
CA PHE A 123 -19.88 2.21 -21.66
C PHE A 123 -19.63 3.43 -22.53
N SER A 124 -20.67 3.84 -23.25
CA SER A 124 -20.71 5.11 -23.99
C SER A 124 -20.84 6.30 -23.04
N GLU A 125 -20.47 7.50 -23.51
CA GLU A 125 -20.67 8.73 -22.72
C GLU A 125 -22.15 8.98 -22.37
N SER A 126 -23.08 8.57 -23.23
CA SER A 126 -24.52 8.65 -22.94
C SER A 126 -24.92 7.75 -21.77
N GLU A 127 -24.44 6.51 -21.74
CA GLU A 127 -24.73 5.57 -20.65
C GLU A 127 -24.14 6.05 -19.32
N ILE A 128 -22.93 6.61 -19.34
CA ILE A 128 -22.32 7.18 -18.12
C ILE A 128 -23.16 8.33 -17.56
N LYS A 129 -23.72 9.18 -18.44
CA LYS A 129 -24.57 10.32 -18.05
C LYS A 129 -25.87 9.91 -17.38
N GLU A 130 -26.41 8.73 -17.69
CA GLU A 130 -27.63 8.22 -17.03
C GLU A 130 -27.43 8.03 -15.52
N PHE A 131 -26.19 7.79 -15.09
CA PHE A 131 -25.85 7.63 -13.68
C PHE A 131 -25.49 8.95 -12.99
N GLN A 132 -25.63 10.12 -13.63
CA GLN A 132 -25.30 11.41 -13.02
C GLN A 132 -26.47 11.95 -12.17
N PRO A 133 -26.42 11.86 -10.82
CA PRO A 133 -27.48 12.41 -9.98
C PRO A 133 -27.61 13.92 -10.18
N GLN A 134 -28.84 14.40 -10.16
CA GLN A 134 -29.16 15.81 -10.37
C GLN A 134 -29.24 16.56 -9.03
N GLY A 135 -28.71 17.78 -9.00
CA GLY A 135 -28.83 18.67 -7.84
C GLY A 135 -27.92 18.29 -6.66
N ASN A 136 -28.38 18.63 -5.46
CA ASN A 136 -27.63 18.41 -4.23
C ASN A 136 -27.71 16.95 -3.79
N VAL A 137 -26.57 16.35 -3.47
CA VAL A 137 -26.44 14.96 -3.03
C VAL A 137 -25.80 14.90 -1.65
N SER A 138 -26.13 13.83 -0.92
CA SER A 138 -25.45 13.46 0.33
C SER A 138 -24.62 12.20 0.07
N ILE A 139 -23.32 12.30 0.28
CA ILE A 139 -22.35 11.23 0.04
C ILE A 139 -21.84 10.72 1.39
N SER A 140 -21.95 9.41 1.57
CA SER A 140 -21.22 8.67 2.59
C SER A 140 -20.10 7.88 1.92
N GLY A 141 -18.94 7.84 2.56
CA GLY A 141 -17.79 7.14 2.05
C GLY A 141 -16.66 7.04 3.07
N VAL A 142 -15.48 6.72 2.56
CA VAL A 142 -14.25 6.57 3.34
C VAL A 142 -13.19 7.53 2.82
N ILE A 143 -12.49 8.20 3.73
CA ILE A 143 -11.38 9.10 3.39
C ILE A 143 -10.21 8.29 2.84
N ARG A 144 -9.65 8.73 1.72
CA ARG A 144 -8.45 8.14 1.10
C ARG A 144 -7.48 9.21 0.64
N LEU A 145 -6.19 8.87 0.60
CA LEU A 145 -5.14 9.79 0.18
C LEU A 145 -4.74 9.59 -1.27
N GLY A 146 -4.62 10.70 -2.01
CA GLY A 146 -4.01 10.70 -3.33
C GLY A 146 -2.51 10.37 -3.27
N LEU A 147 -1.96 9.95 -4.40
CA LEU A 147 -0.53 9.70 -4.54
C LEU A 147 0.23 11.03 -4.65
N VAL A 148 1.11 11.29 -3.68
CA VAL A 148 1.90 12.54 -3.60
C VAL A 148 3.23 12.45 -4.36
N ASP A 149 3.81 11.25 -4.53
CA ASP A 149 5.14 11.07 -5.12
C ASP A 149 5.09 10.25 -6.42
N THR A 150 5.71 10.76 -7.48
CA THR A 150 5.77 10.12 -8.79
C THR A 150 7.19 9.73 -9.15
N THR A 151 7.75 8.77 -8.42
CA THR A 151 8.89 7.96 -8.89
C THR A 151 8.55 7.18 -10.18
N PHE A 152 7.28 7.20 -10.60
CA PHE A 152 6.81 6.59 -11.84
C PHE A 152 7.18 7.45 -13.06
N LYS A 153 8.18 6.99 -13.81
CA LYS A 153 8.59 7.56 -15.12
C LYS A 153 7.51 7.54 -16.21
N ASN A 154 6.35 6.94 -15.93
CA ASN A 154 5.30 6.68 -16.93
C ASN A 154 4.24 7.78 -17.04
N GLY A 155 4.41 8.91 -16.32
CA GLY A 155 3.49 10.04 -16.32
C GLY A 155 2.14 9.77 -15.65
N LEU A 156 1.32 10.82 -15.49
CA LEU A 156 0.04 10.81 -14.77
C LEU A 156 -1.11 10.21 -15.59
N GLY A 157 -1.01 10.27 -16.91
CA GLY A 157 -2.09 9.93 -17.84
C GLY A 157 -1.72 10.33 -19.26
N THR A 158 -2.72 10.38 -20.14
CA THR A 158 -2.58 10.93 -21.49
C THR A 158 -3.01 12.39 -21.46
N LEU A 159 -2.14 13.29 -21.94
CA LEU A 159 -2.48 14.70 -22.11
C LEU A 159 -3.38 14.87 -23.33
N GLU A 160 -4.44 15.65 -23.16
CA GLU A 160 -5.31 16.10 -24.25
C GLU A 160 -4.77 17.38 -24.90
N ASP A 161 -5.36 17.78 -26.03
CA ASP A 161 -4.92 18.94 -26.80
C ASP A 161 -5.03 20.27 -26.01
N ASP A 162 -5.94 20.33 -25.04
CA ASP A 162 -6.12 21.47 -24.14
C ASP A 162 -5.20 21.45 -22.91
N GLY A 163 -4.31 20.45 -22.82
CA GLY A 163 -3.35 20.28 -21.73
C GLY A 163 -3.93 19.61 -20.48
N THR A 164 -5.19 19.18 -20.49
CA THR A 164 -5.80 18.45 -19.38
C THR A 164 -5.53 16.95 -19.46
N ILE A 165 -5.79 16.25 -18.35
CA ILE A 165 -5.80 14.79 -18.33
C ILE A 165 -7.22 14.34 -17.97
N ARG A 166 -7.87 13.62 -18.89
CA ARG A 166 -9.16 12.98 -18.64
C ARG A 166 -9.03 11.56 -18.11
N TYR A 167 -8.00 10.83 -18.54
CA TYR A 167 -7.74 9.43 -18.13
C TYR A 167 -6.44 9.32 -17.32
N TRP A 168 -6.58 9.21 -16.01
CA TRP A 168 -5.52 9.16 -15.02
C TRP A 168 -5.07 7.73 -14.73
N LYS A 169 -3.77 7.52 -14.51
CA LYS A 169 -3.20 6.24 -14.07
C LYS A 169 -3.27 6.04 -12.56
N TYR A 170 -3.24 7.14 -11.81
CA TYR A 170 -3.32 7.19 -10.36
C TYR A 170 -3.92 8.54 -9.94
N ILE A 171 -4.59 8.57 -8.79
CA ILE A 171 -5.21 9.78 -8.26
C ILE A 171 -4.10 10.66 -7.67
N ASN A 172 -3.84 11.82 -8.27
CA ASN A 172 -2.93 12.83 -7.73
C ASN A 172 -3.71 14.14 -7.59
N LEU A 173 -4.05 14.50 -6.36
CA LEU A 173 -4.97 15.61 -6.07
C LEU A 173 -4.34 16.98 -6.38
N GLU A 174 -3.04 17.13 -6.17
CA GLU A 174 -2.30 18.36 -6.49
C GLU A 174 -2.37 18.64 -8.00
N LYS A 175 -2.04 17.65 -8.83
CA LYS A 175 -2.09 17.80 -10.29
C LYS A 175 -3.50 17.92 -10.83
N LEU A 176 -4.46 17.22 -10.23
CA LEU A 176 -5.86 17.35 -10.60
C LEU A 176 -6.40 18.75 -10.24
N SER A 177 -5.93 19.37 -9.16
CA SER A 177 -6.27 20.75 -8.81
C SER A 177 -5.75 21.80 -9.81
N GLU A 178 -4.71 21.48 -10.59
CA GLU A 178 -4.17 22.41 -11.60
C GLU A 178 -5.11 22.58 -12.82
N GLN A 179 -6.00 21.60 -13.08
CA GLN A 179 -6.93 21.62 -14.21
C GLN A 179 -8.38 21.99 -13.83
N ILE A 180 -8.64 22.38 -12.57
CA ILE A 180 -9.98 22.63 -12.03
C ILE A 180 -10.06 24.06 -11.44
N PRO A 181 -11.20 24.77 -11.59
CA PRO A 181 -11.28 26.20 -11.25
C PRO A 181 -11.48 26.51 -9.74
N TYR A 182 -11.44 25.51 -8.87
CA TYR A 182 -11.68 25.65 -7.43
C TYR A 182 -10.68 24.83 -6.61
N LYS A 183 -10.53 25.19 -5.34
CA LYS A 183 -9.67 24.46 -4.41
C LYS A 183 -10.22 23.05 -4.17
N ILE A 184 -9.34 22.06 -4.19
CA ILE A 184 -9.69 20.67 -3.85
C ILE A 184 -9.13 20.34 -2.47
N GLU A 185 -9.89 19.60 -1.67
CA GLU A 185 -9.43 19.07 -0.38
C GLU A 185 -8.24 18.12 -0.56
N SER A 186 -7.39 17.99 0.46
CA SER A 186 -6.17 17.15 0.42
C SER A 186 -6.44 15.64 0.43
N ILE A 187 -7.72 15.24 0.37
CA ILE A 187 -8.21 13.86 0.40
C ILE A 187 -9.20 13.63 -0.74
N TYR A 188 -9.46 12.36 -1.07
CA TYR A 188 -10.61 11.98 -1.86
C TYR A 188 -11.49 11.00 -1.08
N ILE A 189 -12.73 10.85 -1.53
CA ILE A 189 -13.72 9.97 -0.91
C ILE A 189 -13.92 8.75 -1.79
N GLU A 190 -13.73 7.56 -1.25
CA GLU A 190 -14.30 6.34 -1.85
C GLU A 190 -15.73 6.22 -1.38
N LYS A 191 -16.69 6.40 -2.29
CA LYS A 191 -18.11 6.36 -1.98
C LYS A 191 -18.51 4.99 -1.44
N THR A 192 -19.42 4.94 -0.48
CA THR A 192 -20.03 3.69 0.00
C THR A 192 -21.16 3.22 -0.93
N ALA A 193 -21.34 1.91 -1.08
CA ALA A 193 -22.41 1.34 -1.90
C ALA A 193 -23.78 1.55 -1.27
N ASN A 194 -24.71 2.02 -2.10
CA ASN A 194 -26.13 2.02 -1.78
C ASN A 194 -26.76 0.75 -2.34
N GLU A 195 -27.66 0.11 -1.57
CA GLU A 195 -28.24 -1.21 -1.90
C GLU A 195 -28.92 -1.29 -3.29
N ASN A 196 -29.30 -0.15 -3.87
CA ASN A 196 -30.02 -0.06 -5.14
C ASN A 196 -29.18 0.49 -6.32
N GLU A 197 -27.89 0.76 -6.12
CA GLU A 197 -27.03 1.30 -7.18
C GLU A 197 -26.34 0.19 -7.97
N ARG A 198 -26.59 0.16 -9.29
CA ARG A 198 -25.95 -0.80 -10.18
C ARG A 198 -24.60 -0.31 -10.71
N TYR A 199 -24.51 0.98 -11.04
CA TYR A 199 -23.29 1.64 -11.51
C TYR A 199 -23.28 3.12 -11.07
N PRO A 200 -22.08 3.72 -10.92
CA PRO A 200 -20.79 3.06 -10.82
C PRO A 200 -20.70 2.13 -9.60
N VAL A 201 -19.98 1.01 -9.70
CA VAL A 201 -19.86 0.01 -8.63
C VAL A 201 -18.77 0.45 -7.64
N PRO A 202 -19.10 0.76 -6.38
CA PRO A 202 -18.10 1.34 -5.48
C PRO A 202 -16.92 0.42 -5.18
N ALA A 203 -15.76 1.05 -5.01
CA ALA A 203 -14.50 0.36 -4.80
C ALA A 203 -14.35 -0.08 -3.33
N PHE A 204 -15.11 -1.09 -2.89
CA PHE A 204 -14.82 -1.72 -1.61
C PHE A 204 -13.82 -2.85 -1.78
N LYS A 205 -12.69 -2.70 -1.10
CA LYS A 205 -11.76 -3.81 -0.87
C LYS A 205 -11.67 -4.05 0.62
N GLU A 206 -12.01 -5.25 1.06
CA GLU A 206 -11.75 -5.66 2.43
C GLU A 206 -10.25 -5.52 2.71
N ILE A 207 -9.92 -4.67 3.66
CA ILE A 207 -8.54 -4.50 4.11
C ILE A 207 -8.26 -5.63 5.08
N GLU A 208 -7.38 -6.55 4.68
CA GLU A 208 -6.90 -7.57 5.59
C GLU A 208 -6.22 -6.89 6.79
N ILE A 209 -6.59 -7.28 8.02
CA ILE A 209 -6.02 -6.73 9.27
C ILE A 209 -5.13 -7.78 9.95
N THR A 210 -4.85 -8.92 9.32
CA THR A 210 -3.94 -9.90 9.90
C THR A 210 -2.51 -9.33 9.94
N GLN A 211 -1.75 -9.71 10.97
CA GLN A 211 -0.35 -9.34 11.11
C GLN A 211 0.57 -10.15 10.18
N GLY A 212 0.03 -11.16 9.48
CA GLY A 212 0.81 -12.11 8.69
C GLY A 212 1.79 -12.96 9.52
N PRO A 213 2.53 -13.85 8.87
CA PRO A 213 3.47 -14.78 9.51
C PRO A 213 4.85 -14.16 9.83
N HIS A 214 4.98 -12.83 9.85
CA HIS A 214 6.27 -12.14 9.94
C HIS A 214 7.09 -12.53 11.19
N LEU A 215 6.44 -12.70 12.34
CA LEU A 215 7.11 -13.16 13.57
C LEU A 215 7.68 -14.58 13.42
N GLY A 216 6.90 -15.50 12.85
CA GLY A 216 7.34 -16.89 12.64
C GLY A 216 8.56 -16.96 11.72
N TYR A 217 8.56 -16.18 10.64
CA TYR A 217 9.71 -16.09 9.76
C TYR A 217 10.94 -15.45 10.43
N ALA A 218 10.75 -14.42 11.27
CA ALA A 218 11.86 -13.86 12.04
C ALA A 218 12.52 -14.91 12.93
N ILE A 219 11.71 -15.67 13.67
CA ILE A 219 12.19 -16.78 14.53
C ILE A 219 12.94 -17.82 13.70
N GLN A 220 12.39 -18.20 12.54
CA GLN A 220 13.02 -19.16 11.64
C GLN A 220 14.40 -18.68 11.15
N TRP A 221 14.52 -17.42 10.73
CA TRP A 221 15.80 -16.86 10.27
C TRP A 221 16.84 -16.80 11.39
N PHE A 222 16.45 -16.41 12.61
CA PHE A 222 17.35 -16.43 13.75
C PHE A 222 17.74 -17.86 14.14
N PHE A 223 16.82 -18.82 14.05
CA PHE A 223 17.11 -20.22 14.27
C PHE A 223 18.15 -20.76 13.28
N PHE A 224 18.00 -20.46 11.97
CA PHE A 224 18.99 -20.84 10.97
C PHE A 224 20.35 -20.16 11.19
N ALA A 225 20.35 -18.88 11.56
CA ALA A 225 21.57 -18.17 11.91
C ALA A 225 22.28 -18.83 13.11
N ALA A 226 21.53 -19.23 14.14
CA ALA A 226 22.07 -19.91 15.31
C ALA A 226 22.60 -21.30 14.97
N LEU A 227 21.86 -22.08 14.17
CA LEU A 227 22.26 -23.42 13.75
C LEU A 227 23.52 -23.38 12.89
N LEU A 228 23.61 -22.45 11.93
CA LEU A 228 24.78 -22.30 11.09
C LEU A 228 25.97 -21.74 11.87
N GLY A 229 25.75 -20.68 12.67
CA GLY A 229 26.78 -20.02 13.47
C GLY A 229 27.33 -20.86 14.62
N GLY A 230 26.51 -21.73 15.23
CA GLY A 230 26.92 -22.65 16.29
C GLY A 230 27.36 -24.03 15.77
N GLY A 231 26.66 -24.56 14.76
CA GLY A 231 26.92 -25.87 14.17
C GLY A 231 28.25 -25.93 13.42
N TYR A 232 28.61 -24.87 12.69
CA TYR A 232 29.88 -24.83 11.94
C TYR A 232 31.12 -24.89 12.86
N PRO A 233 31.24 -24.08 13.94
CA PRO A 233 32.33 -24.24 14.91
C PRO A 233 32.36 -25.60 15.60
N ALA A 234 31.19 -26.17 15.96
CA ALA A 234 31.10 -27.50 16.58
C ALA A 234 31.61 -28.60 15.64
N PHE A 235 31.22 -28.55 14.37
CA PHE A 235 31.68 -29.45 13.31
C PHE A 235 33.20 -29.36 13.10
N ILE A 236 33.74 -28.14 13.04
CA ILE A 236 35.19 -27.92 12.94
C ILE A 236 35.92 -28.53 14.14
N ARG A 237 35.44 -28.28 15.36
CA ARG A 237 36.05 -28.81 16.60
C ARG A 237 36.09 -30.34 16.60
N LYS A 238 34.99 -30.99 16.21
CA LYS A 238 34.92 -32.46 16.10
C LYS A 238 35.91 -32.99 15.06
N THR A 239 35.90 -32.45 13.85
CA THR A 239 36.77 -32.87 12.74
C THR A 239 38.26 -32.73 13.08
N LEU A 240 38.62 -31.69 13.85
CA LEU A 240 39.99 -31.49 14.32
C LEU A 240 40.38 -32.43 15.45
N GLY A 241 39.42 -32.83 16.30
CA GLY A 241 39.61 -33.83 17.35
C GLY A 241 39.91 -35.21 16.77
N GLU A 242 39.10 -35.66 15.81
CA GLU A 242 39.26 -36.95 15.12
C GLU A 242 40.60 -37.03 14.37
N LYS A 243 40.99 -35.97 13.65
CA LYS A 243 42.30 -35.92 12.98
C LYS A 243 43.49 -36.02 13.93
N LYS A 244 43.38 -35.48 15.16
CA LYS A 244 44.45 -35.58 16.17
C LYS A 244 44.56 -36.99 16.74
N GLN A 245 43.43 -37.66 17.00
CA GLN A 245 43.41 -39.04 17.48
C GLN A 245 44.02 -40.01 16.47
N ASN A 246 43.60 -39.95 15.20
CA ASN A 246 44.14 -40.83 14.14
C ASN A 246 45.65 -40.58 13.89
N GLN A 247 46.15 -39.36 14.11
CA GLN A 247 47.58 -39.06 14.01
C GLN A 247 48.40 -39.58 15.21
N GLN A 248 47.77 -39.79 16.36
CA GLN A 248 48.40 -40.38 17.54
C GLN A 248 48.45 -41.91 17.44
N GLU A 249 47.37 -42.53 16.94
CA GLU A 249 47.34 -43.98 16.67
C GLU A 249 48.40 -44.40 15.64
N ASN A 250 48.47 -43.73 14.48
CA ASN A 250 49.46 -44.04 13.44
C ASN A 250 50.93 -43.72 13.81
N LYS A 251 51.19 -43.09 14.97
CA LYS A 251 52.56 -42.84 15.46
C LYS A 251 52.96 -43.79 16.59
N GLY A 252 52.03 -44.57 17.11
CA GLY A 252 52.25 -45.57 18.15
C GLY A 252 52.51 -46.99 17.60
N GLU A 253 52.26 -47.21 16.31
CA GLU A 253 52.72 -48.37 15.53
C GLU A 253 54.10 -48.10 14.90
#